data_AF-A0A2D5DZ09-F1
#
_entry.id   AF-A0A2D5DZ09-F1
#
_cell.length_a   1.000
_cell.length_b   1.000
_cell.length_c   1.000
_cell.angle_alpha   90.00
_cell.angle_beta   90.00
_cell.angle_gamma   90.00
#
_symmetry.space_group_name_H-M   'P 1'
#
loop_
_entity.id
_entity.type
_entity.pdbx_description
1 polymer ?
#
loop_
_entity_poly.entity_id
_entity_poly.type
_entity_poly.pdbx_seq_one_letter_code
_entity_poly.pdbx_strand_id
1 'polypeptide(L)'
;GEDVARAQRNTPSSRKPVPGTIPFRGEDQIAFSLPYPYAQTPEDYERAGVELKSPLVTNQANIEAGEKVYTAMCTQCHGVEGKGDGALSVNGHIAGIPSYVDKLKDLPEGKMYHTLTWGKGLMGSHASQLSQRQRWEVIEYIKVLQQGGEMPEFDENGVLVPADAGGGAKDEPSKPAAPAAPVGMEGMAANTDF
;
A
#
# COMPACT_ATOMS: atom_id res chain seq x y z
N GLY A 1 -21.80 14.75 -39.81
CA GLY A 1 -22.03 16.15 -39.41
C GLY A 1 -21.15 16.49 -38.22
N GLU A 2 -20.87 17.78 -38.02
CA GLU A 2 -19.95 18.29 -36.98
C GLU A 2 -20.36 17.88 -35.55
N ASP A 3 -21.66 17.78 -35.27
CA ASP A 3 -22.17 17.34 -33.97
C ASP A 3 -21.82 15.88 -33.63
N VAL A 4 -21.81 15.00 -34.62
CA VAL A 4 -21.41 13.58 -34.43
C VAL A 4 -19.92 13.51 -34.10
N ALA A 5 -19.10 14.29 -34.81
CA ALA A 5 -17.67 14.36 -34.54
C ALA A 5 -17.37 14.97 -33.15
N ARG A 6 -18.16 15.97 -32.71
CA ARG A 6 -18.05 16.55 -31.36
C ARG A 6 -18.43 15.53 -30.28
N ALA A 7 -19.51 14.78 -30.48
CA ALA A 7 -19.94 13.73 -29.55
C ALA A 7 -18.89 12.60 -29.42
N GLN A 8 -18.29 12.18 -30.55
CA GLN A 8 -17.25 11.15 -30.56
C GLN A 8 -15.97 11.60 -29.83
N ARG A 9 -15.56 12.86 -29.99
CA ARG A 9 -14.39 13.41 -29.25
C ARG A 9 -14.59 13.45 -27.74
N ASN A 10 -15.83 13.65 -27.29
CA ASN A 10 -16.16 13.75 -25.87
C ASN A 10 -16.58 12.41 -25.25
N THR A 11 -16.58 11.31 -26.02
CA THR A 11 -16.91 9.98 -25.51
C THR A 11 -15.62 9.22 -25.25
N PRO A 12 -15.28 8.89 -23.99
CA PRO A 12 -14.13 8.05 -23.69
C PRO A 12 -14.24 6.71 -24.41
N SER A 13 -13.21 6.33 -25.16
CA SER A 13 -13.13 5.00 -25.79
C SER A 13 -12.90 3.89 -24.76
N SER A 14 -12.26 4.23 -23.63
CA SER A 14 -12.06 3.33 -22.49
C SER A 14 -13.37 3.09 -21.75
N ARG A 15 -13.88 1.86 -21.84
CA ARG A 15 -15.05 1.40 -21.08
C ARG A 15 -14.64 0.92 -19.69
N LYS A 16 -15.54 1.07 -18.71
CA LYS A 16 -15.37 0.42 -17.41
C LYS A 16 -15.46 -1.11 -17.61
N PRO A 17 -14.64 -1.90 -16.90
CA PRO A 17 -14.82 -3.34 -16.86
C PRO A 17 -16.18 -3.71 -16.26
N VAL A 18 -16.65 -4.91 -16.55
CA VAL A 18 -17.90 -5.43 -15.96
C VAL A 18 -17.71 -5.56 -14.44
N PRO A 19 -18.68 -5.14 -13.61
CA PRO A 19 -18.58 -5.29 -12.16
C PRO A 19 -18.30 -6.74 -11.74
N GLY A 20 -17.40 -6.92 -10.77
CA GLY A 20 -17.05 -8.25 -10.24
C GLY A 20 -15.98 -9.02 -11.04
N THR A 21 -15.52 -8.52 -12.20
CA THR A 21 -14.42 -9.17 -12.92
C THR A 21 -13.09 -8.96 -12.22
N ILE A 22 -12.29 -10.02 -12.12
CA ILE A 22 -10.92 -9.97 -11.60
C ILE A 22 -9.95 -10.08 -12.80
N PRO A 23 -9.02 -9.12 -12.98
CA PRO A 23 -8.06 -9.19 -14.08
C PRO A 23 -7.04 -10.30 -13.82
N PHE A 24 -6.79 -11.14 -14.83
CA PHE A 24 -5.68 -12.10 -14.79
C PHE A 24 -4.37 -11.40 -15.13
N ARG A 25 -3.34 -11.59 -14.30
CA ARG A 25 -2.02 -10.95 -14.44
C ARG A 25 -0.84 -11.92 -14.43
N GLY A 26 -1.10 -13.21 -14.60
CA GLY A 26 -0.12 -14.28 -14.39
C GLY A 26 -0.23 -14.91 -12.99
N GLU A 27 0.29 -16.12 -12.85
CA GLU A 27 0.20 -16.90 -11.60
C GLU A 27 0.98 -16.25 -10.45
N ASP A 28 2.11 -15.62 -10.77
CA ASP A 28 2.99 -14.90 -9.84
C ASP A 28 2.34 -13.64 -9.26
N GLN A 29 1.31 -13.10 -9.91
CA GLN A 29 0.62 -11.87 -9.51
C GLN A 29 -0.74 -12.11 -8.86
N ILE A 30 -1.16 -13.37 -8.67
CA ILE A 30 -2.49 -13.69 -8.10
C ILE A 30 -2.65 -13.07 -6.71
N ALA A 31 -1.61 -13.14 -5.87
CA ALA A 31 -1.61 -12.56 -4.52
C ALA A 31 -1.87 -11.03 -4.51
N PHE A 32 -1.58 -10.34 -5.62
CA PHE A 32 -1.73 -8.89 -5.77
C PHE A 32 -2.90 -8.49 -6.68
N SER A 33 -3.67 -9.46 -7.18
CA SER A 33 -4.77 -9.23 -8.13
C SER A 33 -6.15 -9.40 -7.50
N LEU A 34 -6.23 -9.98 -6.31
CA LEU A 34 -7.49 -10.14 -5.58
C LEU A 34 -8.06 -8.80 -5.12
N PRO A 35 -9.39 -8.65 -5.08
CA PRO A 35 -10.03 -7.45 -4.55
C PRO A 35 -9.64 -7.21 -3.09
N TYR A 36 -9.46 -5.92 -2.74
CA TYR A 36 -9.22 -5.52 -1.37
C TYR A 36 -10.51 -5.64 -0.54
N PRO A 37 -10.57 -6.47 0.52
CA PRO A 37 -11.83 -6.84 1.17
C PRO A 37 -12.28 -5.88 2.29
N TYR A 38 -11.56 -4.77 2.52
CA TYR A 38 -11.86 -3.81 3.59
C TYR A 38 -12.44 -2.53 3.00
N ALA A 39 -13.63 -2.15 3.47
CA ALA A 39 -14.33 -0.93 3.09
C ALA A 39 -13.67 0.32 3.68
N GLN A 40 -14.04 1.50 3.18
CA GLN A 40 -13.58 2.78 3.71
C GLN A 40 -14.34 3.16 5.00
N THR A 41 -14.12 2.40 6.07
CA THR A 41 -14.72 2.68 7.39
C THR A 41 -13.65 2.66 8.49
N PRO A 42 -13.87 3.36 9.62
CA PRO A 42 -12.96 3.29 10.77
C PRO A 42 -12.78 1.86 11.29
N GLU A 43 -13.85 1.06 11.29
CA GLU A 43 -13.83 -0.32 11.75
C GLU A 43 -12.92 -1.17 10.86
N ASP A 44 -13.04 -1.01 9.54
CA ASP A 44 -12.23 -1.76 8.58
C ASP A 44 -10.78 -1.27 8.50
N TYR A 45 -10.54 0.00 8.82
CA TYR A 45 -9.19 0.51 9.04
C TYR A 45 -8.50 -0.17 10.23
N GLU A 46 -9.21 -0.33 11.34
CA GLU A 46 -8.70 -1.03 12.52
C GLU A 46 -8.51 -2.53 12.24
N ARG A 47 -9.50 -3.18 11.63
CA ARG A 47 -9.41 -4.60 11.22
C ARG A 47 -8.24 -4.85 10.27
N ALA A 48 -8.05 -4.01 9.25
CA ALA A 48 -6.91 -4.14 8.34
C ALA A 48 -5.57 -4.08 9.10
N GLY A 49 -5.45 -3.24 10.13
CA GLY A 49 -4.25 -3.18 10.96
C GLY A 49 -3.89 -4.49 11.66
N VAL A 50 -4.90 -5.30 12.00
CA VAL A 50 -4.74 -6.58 12.70
C VAL A 50 -4.58 -7.72 11.71
N GLU A 51 -5.50 -7.81 10.74
CA GLU A 51 -5.72 -8.98 9.88
C GLU A 51 -4.88 -8.96 8.60
N LEU A 52 -4.60 -7.78 8.03
CA LEU A 52 -3.94 -7.67 6.74
C LEU A 52 -2.43 -7.75 6.89
N LYS A 53 -1.82 -8.74 6.22
CA LYS A 53 -0.38 -8.94 6.16
C LYS A 53 0.13 -8.89 4.73
N SER A 54 1.35 -8.41 4.57
CA SER A 54 2.01 -8.35 3.27
C SER A 54 2.22 -9.77 2.71
N PRO A 55 1.79 -10.06 1.47
CA PRO A 55 2.18 -11.28 0.76
C PRO A 55 3.55 -11.13 0.07
N LEU A 56 4.20 -9.97 0.18
CA LEU A 56 5.50 -9.70 -0.40
C LEU A 56 6.61 -10.28 0.47
N VAL A 57 7.58 -10.97 -0.14
CA VAL A 57 8.80 -11.40 0.55
C VAL A 57 9.65 -10.17 0.88
N THR A 58 10.06 -10.00 2.14
CA THR A 58 11.01 -8.94 2.50
C THR A 58 12.41 -9.30 2.00
N ASN A 59 12.90 -8.56 1.01
CA ASN A 59 14.25 -8.67 0.44
C ASN A 59 14.74 -7.30 -0.07
N GLN A 60 16.04 -7.18 -0.31
CA GLN A 60 16.67 -5.95 -0.80
C GLN A 60 15.96 -5.38 -2.04
N ALA A 61 15.69 -6.23 -3.05
CA ALA A 61 15.11 -5.80 -4.31
C ALA A 61 13.71 -5.16 -4.15
N ASN A 62 12.89 -5.70 -3.23
CA ASN A 62 11.56 -5.18 -2.95
C ASN A 62 11.60 -3.87 -2.16
N ILE A 63 12.55 -3.72 -1.23
CA ILE A 63 12.74 -2.45 -0.51
C ILE A 63 13.25 -1.36 -1.45
N GLU A 64 14.22 -1.65 -2.32
CA GLU A 64 14.71 -0.71 -3.34
C GLU A 64 13.62 -0.32 -4.35
N ALA A 65 12.73 -1.26 -4.71
CA ALA A 65 11.56 -0.94 -5.51
C ALA A 65 10.61 0.02 -4.76
N GLY A 66 10.43 -0.21 -3.45
CA GLY A 66 9.68 0.66 -2.55
C GLY A 66 10.26 2.06 -2.44
N GLU A 67 11.58 2.20 -2.33
CA GLU A 67 12.27 3.48 -2.29
C GLU A 67 12.00 4.31 -3.55
N LYS A 68 12.04 3.67 -4.73
CA LYS A 68 11.74 4.34 -6.01
C LYS A 68 10.31 4.87 -6.03
N VAL A 69 9.35 4.07 -5.55
CA VAL A 69 7.95 4.49 -5.43
C VAL A 69 7.80 5.64 -4.43
N TYR A 70 8.43 5.54 -3.26
CA TYR A 70 8.41 6.56 -2.22
C TYR A 70 8.96 7.89 -2.73
N THR A 71 10.11 7.83 -3.39
CA THR A 71 10.79 8.99 -3.97
C THR A 71 9.89 9.70 -4.98
N ALA A 72 9.24 8.93 -5.86
CA ALA A 72 8.39 9.48 -6.91
C ALA A 72 7.04 10.02 -6.42
N MET A 73 6.47 9.45 -5.37
CA MET A 73 5.06 9.70 -5.00
C MET A 73 4.84 10.29 -3.62
N CYS A 74 5.79 10.13 -2.68
CA CYS A 74 5.56 10.39 -1.26
C CYS A 74 6.40 11.54 -0.71
N THR A 75 7.62 11.74 -1.23
CA THR A 75 8.60 12.72 -0.69
C THR A 75 8.11 14.16 -0.71
N GLN A 76 7.32 14.58 -1.72
CA GLN A 76 6.78 15.94 -1.79
C GLN A 76 5.96 16.33 -0.55
N CYS A 77 5.35 15.36 0.13
CA CYS A 77 4.56 15.55 1.34
C CYS A 77 5.29 15.06 2.59
N HIS A 78 5.80 13.82 2.57
CA HIS A 78 6.34 13.15 3.75
C HIS A 78 7.84 13.43 4.01
N GLY A 79 8.54 14.07 3.07
CA GLY A 79 9.98 14.30 3.15
C GLY A 79 10.79 13.05 2.80
N VAL A 80 12.09 13.23 2.57
CA VAL A 80 13.00 12.12 2.20
C VAL A 80 13.14 11.13 3.35
N GLU A 81 13.29 11.64 4.57
CA GLU A 81 13.46 10.84 5.79
C GLU A 81 12.13 10.48 6.47
N GLY A 82 10.98 10.81 5.85
CA GLY A 82 9.67 10.46 6.41
C GLY A 82 9.23 11.28 7.61
N LYS A 83 9.81 12.47 7.82
CA LYS A 83 9.54 13.33 8.99
C LYS A 83 8.32 14.24 8.83
N GLY A 84 7.64 14.19 7.69
CA GLY A 84 6.47 15.04 7.40
C GLY A 84 6.85 16.47 6.98
N ASP A 85 8.08 16.64 6.52
CA ASP A 85 8.73 17.91 6.16
C ASP A 85 8.98 18.04 4.65
N GLY A 86 8.14 17.39 3.83
CA GLY A 86 8.17 17.56 2.38
C GLY A 86 7.87 19.00 1.96
N ALA A 87 8.23 19.36 0.72
CA ALA A 87 8.09 20.72 0.21
C ALA A 87 6.66 21.29 0.34
N LEU A 88 5.62 20.47 0.20
CA LEU A 88 4.24 20.91 0.40
C LEU A 88 3.89 21.21 1.87
N SER A 89 4.57 20.55 2.80
CA SER A 89 4.46 20.80 4.24
C SER A 89 5.19 22.08 4.63
N VAL A 90 6.46 22.20 4.22
CA VAL A 90 7.32 23.35 4.53
C VAL A 90 6.76 24.65 3.93
N ASN A 91 6.16 24.59 2.74
CA ASN A 91 5.54 25.75 2.10
C ASN A 91 4.13 26.07 2.64
N GLY A 92 3.64 25.33 3.65
CA GLY A 92 2.38 25.61 4.33
C GLY A 92 1.11 25.22 3.56
N HIS A 93 1.23 24.46 2.47
CA HIS A 93 0.07 23.99 1.70
C HIS A 93 -0.67 22.85 2.39
N ILE A 94 0.06 21.99 3.11
CA ILE A 94 -0.50 20.87 3.88
C ILE A 94 0.18 20.83 5.24
N ALA A 95 -0.57 21.07 6.32
CA ALA A 95 -0.04 20.99 7.67
C ALA A 95 -0.36 19.66 8.35
N GLY A 96 0.46 19.28 9.34
CA GLY A 96 0.13 18.18 10.26
C GLY A 96 0.43 16.77 9.72
N ILE A 97 1.29 16.64 8.71
CA ILE A 97 1.77 15.33 8.25
C ILE A 97 2.60 14.68 9.38
N PRO A 98 2.21 13.51 9.90
CA PRO A 98 2.91 12.87 11.00
C PRO A 98 4.21 12.22 10.55
N SER A 99 5.22 12.27 11.41
CA SER A 99 6.53 11.63 11.24
C SER A 99 6.44 10.10 11.39
N TYR A 100 7.09 9.36 10.48
CA TYR A 100 7.24 7.91 10.56
C TYR A 100 8.21 7.47 11.65
N VAL A 101 9.19 8.29 12.02
CA VAL A 101 10.16 7.96 13.07
C VAL A 101 9.64 8.22 14.48
N ASP A 102 8.60 9.06 14.61
CA ASP A 102 8.03 9.46 15.90
C ASP A 102 6.60 8.97 16.08
N LYS A 103 5.63 9.68 15.47
CA LYS A 103 4.20 9.48 15.73
C LYS A 103 3.63 8.21 15.11
N LEU A 104 4.22 7.79 13.99
CA LEU A 104 3.79 6.59 13.25
C LEU A 104 4.81 5.47 13.30
N LYS A 105 5.74 5.48 14.27
CA LYS A 105 6.79 4.46 14.39
C LYS A 105 6.25 3.02 14.42
N ASP A 106 5.16 2.82 15.16
CA ASP A 106 4.54 1.50 15.35
C ASP A 106 3.25 1.34 14.52
N LEU A 107 3.08 2.13 13.44
CA LEU A 107 1.90 2.01 12.60
C LEU A 107 1.89 0.63 11.90
N PRO A 108 0.84 -0.20 12.06
CA PRO A 108 0.76 -1.50 11.40
C PRO A 108 0.73 -1.40 9.87
N GLU A 109 1.42 -2.31 9.17
CA GLU A 109 1.47 -2.37 7.70
C GLU A 109 0.08 -2.42 7.04
N GLY A 110 -0.87 -3.12 7.66
CA GLY A 110 -2.23 -3.19 7.15
C GLY A 110 -2.97 -1.85 7.16
N LYS A 111 -2.71 -1.00 8.17
CA LYS A 111 -3.22 0.39 8.22
C LYS A 111 -2.55 1.29 7.19
N MET A 112 -1.27 1.08 6.92
CA MET A 112 -0.58 1.79 5.84
C MET A 112 -1.20 1.43 4.48
N TYR A 113 -1.41 0.14 4.22
CA TYR A 113 -2.02 -0.32 2.97
C TYR A 113 -3.45 0.20 2.79
N HIS A 114 -4.23 0.22 3.87
CA HIS A 114 -5.57 0.81 3.87
C HIS A 114 -5.53 2.29 3.52
N THR A 115 -4.60 3.04 4.12
CA THR A 115 -4.39 4.48 3.84
C THR A 115 -3.99 4.71 2.38
N LEU A 116 -3.09 3.91 1.81
CA LEU A 116 -2.73 4.01 0.39
C LEU A 116 -3.91 3.69 -0.54
N THR A 117 -4.83 2.84 -0.09
CA THR A 117 -5.97 2.39 -0.90
C THR A 117 -7.13 3.39 -0.87
N TRP A 118 -7.49 3.91 0.30
CA TRP A 118 -8.67 4.77 0.46
C TRP A 118 -8.34 6.24 0.74
N GLY A 119 -7.11 6.54 1.13
CA GLY A 119 -6.73 7.83 1.71
C GLY A 119 -7.04 7.92 3.20
N LYS A 120 -6.51 8.96 3.86
CA LYS A 120 -6.80 9.29 5.26
C LYS A 120 -6.59 10.78 5.51
N GLY A 121 -7.62 11.46 6.03
CA GLY A 121 -7.58 12.90 6.25
C GLY A 121 -7.35 13.66 4.93
N LEU A 122 -6.29 14.47 4.87
CA LEU A 122 -5.91 15.21 3.65
C LEU A 122 -5.17 14.36 2.62
N MET A 123 -4.70 13.16 2.98
CA MET A 123 -4.04 12.26 2.05
C MET A 123 -5.10 11.53 1.20
N GLY A 124 -5.10 11.78 -0.11
CA GLY A 124 -5.99 11.12 -1.05
C GLY A 124 -5.63 9.65 -1.30
N SER A 125 -6.51 8.94 -2.01
CA SER A 125 -6.24 7.57 -2.46
C SER A 125 -5.10 7.54 -3.49
N HIS A 126 -4.17 6.59 -3.31
CA HIS A 126 -3.14 6.27 -4.30
C HIS A 126 -3.52 5.06 -5.16
N ALA A 127 -4.77 4.58 -5.07
CA ALA A 127 -5.15 3.31 -5.66
C ALA A 127 -5.13 3.30 -7.19
N SER A 128 -5.32 4.46 -7.81
CA SER A 128 -5.25 4.65 -9.26
C SER A 128 -3.81 4.84 -9.79
N GLN A 129 -2.87 5.22 -8.93
CA GLN A 129 -1.48 5.49 -9.30
C GLN A 129 -0.57 4.29 -9.01
N LEU A 130 -0.86 3.53 -7.95
CA LEU A 130 -0.04 2.42 -7.48
C LEU A 130 -0.77 1.08 -7.65
N SER A 131 -0.07 0.12 -8.25
CA SER A 131 -0.48 -1.28 -8.19
C SER A 131 -0.47 -1.81 -6.76
N GLN A 132 -1.20 -2.89 -6.48
CA GLN A 132 -1.23 -3.51 -5.15
C GLN A 132 0.17 -3.94 -4.69
N ARG A 133 0.99 -4.47 -5.61
CA ARG A 133 2.38 -4.82 -5.34
C ARG A 133 3.21 -3.59 -4.95
N GLN A 134 3.11 -2.49 -5.70
CA GLN A 134 3.82 -1.25 -5.38
C GLN A 134 3.41 -0.65 -4.04
N ARG A 135 2.16 -0.83 -3.61
CA ARG A 135 1.71 -0.42 -2.27
C ARG A 135 2.41 -1.23 -1.18
N TRP A 136 2.66 -2.52 -1.39
CA TRP A 136 3.43 -3.33 -0.44
C TRP A 136 4.93 -2.98 -0.48
N GLU A 137 5.50 -2.77 -1.67
CA GLU A 137 6.91 -2.37 -1.82
C GLU A 137 7.18 -1.04 -1.09
N VAL A 138 6.34 -0.01 -1.27
CA VAL A 138 6.53 1.27 -0.57
C VAL A 138 6.35 1.14 0.95
N ILE A 139 5.51 0.23 1.42
CA ILE A 139 5.35 -0.06 2.86
C ILE A 139 6.61 -0.69 3.44
N GLU A 140 7.27 -1.59 2.72
CA GLU A 140 8.57 -2.14 3.16
C GLU A 140 9.61 -1.03 3.32
N TYR A 141 9.67 -0.07 2.40
CA TYR A 141 10.55 1.09 2.54
C TYR A 141 10.13 2.03 3.70
N ILE A 142 8.83 2.24 3.93
CA ILE A 142 8.36 3.01 5.10
C ILE A 142 8.78 2.33 6.40
N LYS A 143 8.76 1.00 6.48
CA LYS A 143 9.25 0.23 7.65
C LYS A 143 10.74 0.46 7.89
N VAL A 144 11.55 0.61 6.83
CA VAL A 144 12.95 1.04 6.95
C VAL A 144 13.06 2.45 7.53
N LEU A 145 12.24 3.40 7.03
CA LEU A 145 12.21 4.76 7.59
C LEU A 145 11.78 4.77 9.07
N GLN A 146 10.79 3.97 9.48
CA GLN A 146 10.38 3.82 10.89
C GLN A 146 11.52 3.32 11.80
N GLN A 147 12.50 2.60 11.22
CA GLN A 147 13.67 2.04 11.91
C GLN A 147 14.91 2.93 11.82
N GLY A 148 14.77 4.18 11.34
CA GLY A 148 15.88 5.13 11.26
C GLY A 148 16.49 5.28 9.87
N GLY A 149 15.93 4.63 8.85
CA GLY A 149 16.36 4.78 7.46
C GLY A 149 17.57 3.94 7.06
N GLU A 150 18.10 3.12 7.98
CA GLU A 150 19.19 2.20 7.69
C GLU A 150 18.62 0.94 7.02
N MET A 151 19.17 0.61 5.85
CA MET A 151 18.77 -0.61 5.14
C MET A 151 19.13 -1.84 5.98
N PRO A 152 18.20 -2.79 6.16
CA PRO A 152 18.48 -4.02 6.88
C PRO A 152 19.54 -4.84 6.13
N GLU A 153 20.30 -5.64 6.87
CA GLU A 153 21.27 -6.55 6.27
C GLU A 153 20.56 -7.74 5.61
N PHE A 154 21.08 -8.17 4.47
CA PHE A 154 20.58 -9.31 3.72
C PHE A 154 21.71 -10.32 3.51
N ASP A 155 21.37 -11.62 3.57
CA ASP A 155 22.32 -12.68 3.28
C ASP A 155 22.61 -12.78 1.76
N GLU A 156 23.49 -13.70 1.38
CA GLU A 156 23.86 -13.96 -0.02
C GLU A 156 22.67 -14.42 -0.90
N ASN A 157 21.56 -14.83 -0.29
CA ASN A 157 20.33 -15.23 -0.95
C ASN A 157 19.28 -14.11 -0.98
N GLY A 158 19.62 -12.92 -0.46
CA GLY A 158 18.72 -11.76 -0.40
C GLY A 158 17.64 -11.87 0.68
N VAL A 159 17.81 -12.76 1.67
CA VAL A 159 16.89 -12.92 2.80
C VAL A 159 17.34 -12.03 3.96
N LEU A 160 16.38 -11.41 4.64
CA LEU A 160 16.66 -10.51 5.77
C LEU A 160 17.41 -11.24 6.88
N VAL A 161 18.57 -10.70 7.28
CA VAL A 161 19.34 -11.20 8.43
C VAL A 161 18.67 -10.66 9.69
N PRO A 162 18.24 -11.51 10.63
CA PRO A 162 17.71 -11.06 11.90
C PRO A 162 18.74 -10.21 12.65
N ALA A 163 18.32 -9.06 13.19
CA ALA A 163 19.18 -8.12 13.90
C ALA A 163 19.85 -8.71 15.17
N ASP A 164 19.43 -9.90 15.61
CA ASP A 164 19.89 -10.63 16.78
C ASP A 164 20.78 -11.87 16.46
N ALA A 165 21.23 -12.05 15.21
CA ALA A 165 22.11 -13.16 14.80
C ALA A 165 23.55 -13.14 15.42
N GLY A 166 23.75 -12.39 16.51
CA GLY A 166 24.82 -12.55 17.49
C GLY A 166 24.49 -13.51 18.65
N GLY A 167 23.48 -14.38 18.52
CA GLY A 167 23.17 -15.40 19.52
C GLY A 167 22.25 -16.48 18.98
N GLY A 168 22.80 -17.66 18.70
CA GLY A 168 22.05 -18.76 18.09
C GLY A 168 20.91 -19.30 18.96
N ALA A 169 19.71 -19.31 18.40
CA ALA A 169 18.65 -20.26 18.71
C ALA A 169 17.93 -20.61 17.40
N LYS A 170 17.81 -21.92 17.13
CA LYS A 170 17.19 -22.48 15.94
C LYS A 170 15.69 -22.54 16.16
N ASP A 171 14.90 -21.86 15.33
CA ASP A 171 13.47 -22.14 15.23
C ASP A 171 13.07 -22.37 13.76
N GLU A 172 12.39 -23.48 13.54
CA GLU A 172 11.93 -24.01 12.25
C GLU A 172 10.87 -23.13 11.58
N PRO A 173 10.79 -23.10 10.23
CA PRO A 173 9.85 -22.25 9.52
C PRO A 173 8.41 -22.75 9.66
N SER A 174 7.55 -21.89 10.22
CA SER A 174 6.11 -22.10 10.28
C SER A 174 5.48 -22.09 8.89
N LYS A 175 4.79 -23.19 8.58
CA LYS A 175 3.99 -23.46 7.37
C LYS A 175 3.01 -22.32 7.02
N PRO A 176 2.83 -21.97 5.74
CA PRO A 176 1.88 -20.93 5.33
C PRO A 176 0.44 -21.33 5.65
N ALA A 177 -0.30 -20.40 6.27
CA ALA A 177 -1.73 -20.55 6.51
C ALA A 177 -2.50 -20.45 5.18
N ALA A 178 -3.43 -21.39 4.98
CA ALA A 178 -4.32 -21.41 3.82
C ALA A 178 -5.23 -20.16 3.77
N PRO A 179 -5.63 -19.68 2.59
CA PRO A 179 -6.51 -18.52 2.47
C PRO A 179 -7.88 -18.82 3.07
N ALA A 180 -8.37 -17.91 3.91
CA ALA A 180 -9.73 -17.95 4.42
C ALA A 180 -10.74 -17.83 3.26
N ALA A 181 -11.77 -18.68 3.28
CA ALA A 181 -12.84 -18.71 2.29
C ALA A 181 -13.61 -17.38 2.24
N PRO A 182 -14.14 -16.98 1.07
CA PRO A 182 -14.90 -15.74 0.95
C PRO A 182 -16.22 -15.83 1.72
N VAL A 183 -16.42 -14.89 2.64
CA VAL A 183 -17.70 -14.65 3.32
C VAL A 183 -18.65 -13.99 2.33
N GLY A 184 -19.87 -14.51 2.22
CA GLY A 184 -20.87 -14.11 1.24
C GLY A 184 -21.18 -12.61 1.23
N MET A 185 -21.20 -12.04 0.03
CA MET A 185 -21.64 -10.67 -0.20
C MET A 185 -23.17 -10.62 -0.27
N GLU A 186 -23.82 -10.30 0.84
CA GLU A 186 -25.23 -9.92 0.87
C GLU A 186 -25.37 -8.42 1.12
N GLY A 187 -26.04 -7.71 0.20
CA GLY A 187 -26.78 -6.48 0.52
C GLY A 187 -26.04 -5.14 0.42
N MET A 188 -25.59 -4.74 -0.77
CA MET A 188 -25.23 -3.35 -1.06
C MET A 188 -26.52 -2.56 -1.38
N ALA A 189 -27.06 -1.83 -0.40
CA ALA A 189 -28.03 -0.76 -0.65
C ALA A 189 -27.28 0.53 -0.95
N ALA A 190 -27.51 1.08 -2.13
CA ALA A 190 -27.02 2.39 -2.54
C ALA A 190 -27.68 3.48 -1.70
N ASN A 191 -26.87 4.31 -1.03
CA ASN A 191 -27.31 5.65 -0.61
C ASN A 191 -26.38 6.67 -1.26
N THR A 192 -26.90 7.23 -2.35
CA THR A 192 -26.53 8.56 -2.84
C THR A 192 -27.10 9.59 -1.87
N ASP A 193 -26.27 10.46 -1.30
CA ASP A 193 -26.54 11.91 -1.17
C ASP A 193 -25.43 12.64 -0.38
N PHE A 194 -24.90 13.68 -1.04
CA PHE A 194 -24.01 14.80 -0.64
C PHE A 194 -22.62 14.53 -0.06
#